data_AF-A0A3D0VCJ8-F1
#
_entry.id   AF-A0A3D0VCJ8-F1
#
_cell.length_a   1.000
_cell.length_b   1.000
_cell.length_c   1.000
_cell.angle_alpha   90.00
_cell.angle_beta   90.00
_cell.angle_gamma   90.00
#
_symmetry.space_group_name_H-M   'P 1'
#
loop_
_entity.id
_entity.type
_entity.pdbx_description
1 polymer ?
#
loop_
_entity_poly.entity_id
_entity_poly.type
_entity_poly.pdbx_seq_one_letter_code
_entity_poly.pdbx_strand_id
1 'polypeptide(L)'
;RVVMVGLPILFGLFAGSAAASQWQKVLLFFNQVPFGQTDPQFNLDISFYVMTLPFLGFVTGFLISVVVVAGIAGILTHYLYGSIRLMERGVFT
;
A
#
# COMPACT_ATOMS: atom_id res chain seq x y z
N ARG A 1 19.29 -1.88 -17.65
CA ARG A 1 19.63 -0.72 -16.77
C ARG A 1 18.55 0.36 -16.81
N VAL A 2 18.16 0.86 -17.99
CA VAL A 2 17.08 1.87 -18.12
C VAL A 2 15.73 1.38 -17.57
N VAL A 3 15.32 0.15 -17.90
CA VAL A 3 14.06 -0.43 -17.38
C VAL A 3 14.07 -0.57 -15.86
N MET A 4 15.23 -0.88 -15.27
CA MET A 4 15.40 -1.09 -13.83
C MET A 4 15.23 0.21 -13.02
N VAL A 5 15.46 1.37 -13.65
CA VAL A 5 15.30 2.69 -13.02
C VAL A 5 14.00 3.37 -13.47
N GLY A 6 13.64 3.25 -14.75
CA GLY A 6 12.45 3.87 -15.32
C GLY A 6 11.15 3.27 -14.78
N LEU A 7 11.10 1.95 -14.57
CA LEU A 7 9.89 1.30 -14.09
C LEU A 7 9.54 1.70 -12.65
N PRO A 8 10.46 1.67 -11.66
CA PRO A 8 10.18 2.17 -10.31
C PRO A 8 9.81 3.66 -10.27
N ILE A 9 10.45 4.50 -11.09
CA ILE A 9 10.12 5.93 -11.16
C ILE A 9 8.68 6.12 -11.65
N LEU A 10 8.30 5.42 -12.73
CA LEU A 10 6.96 5.52 -13.28
C LEU A 10 5.90 5.11 -12.25
N PHE A 11 6.07 3.95 -11.62
CA PHE A 11 5.18 3.50 -10.54
C PHE A 11 5.19 4.47 -9.35
N GLY A 12 6.34 5.03 -9.00
CA GLY A 12 6.48 6.03 -7.94
C GLY A 12 5.71 7.31 -8.23
N LEU A 13 5.69 7.78 -9.49
CA LEU A 13 4.93 8.96 -9.89
C LEU A 13 3.41 8.70 -9.83
N PHE A 14 2.94 7.53 -10.28
CA PHE A 14 1.53 7.17 -10.16
C PHE A 14 1.11 6.97 -8.70
N ALA A 15 1.90 6.26 -7.91
CA ALA A 15 1.63 6.06 -6.49
C ALA A 15 1.67 7.39 -5.70
N GLY A 16 2.65 8.25 -6.00
CA GLY A 16 2.84 9.56 -5.38
C GLY A 16 1.72 10.54 -5.72
N SER A 17 1.27 10.58 -6.97
CA SER A 17 0.12 11.41 -7.38
C SER A 17 -1.20 10.94 -6.75
N ALA A 18 -1.42 9.62 -6.67
CA ALA A 18 -2.55 9.06 -5.95
C ALA A 18 -2.52 9.44 -4.46
N ALA A 19 -1.35 9.37 -3.81
CA ALA A 19 -1.18 9.80 -2.43
C ALA A 19 -1.38 11.31 -2.25
N ALA A 20 -0.91 12.14 -3.19
CA ALA A 20 -1.09 13.58 -3.17
C ALA A 20 -2.56 13.99 -3.21
N SER A 21 -3.43 13.20 -3.86
CA SER A 21 -4.88 13.44 -3.84
C SER A 21 -5.51 13.35 -2.45
N GLN A 22 -4.84 12.67 -1.49
CA GLN A 22 -5.34 12.43 -0.14
C GLN A 22 -4.79 13.42 0.89
N TRP A 23 -4.22 14.54 0.45
CA TRP A 23 -3.60 15.56 1.29
C TRP A 23 -4.55 16.07 2.40
N GLN A 24 -5.85 16.16 2.17
CA GLN A 24 -6.80 16.59 3.21
C GLN A 24 -6.86 15.60 4.38
N LYS A 25 -6.80 14.29 4.14
CA LYS A 25 -6.80 13.28 5.20
C LYS A 25 -5.55 13.39 6.07
N VAL A 26 -4.42 13.68 5.45
CA VAL A 26 -3.14 13.92 6.13
C VAL A 26 -3.21 15.19 6.98
N LEU A 27 -3.74 16.27 6.42
CA LEU A 27 -3.89 17.54 7.13
C LEU A 27 -4.83 17.42 8.33
N LEU A 28 -5.95 16.71 8.15
CA LEU A 28 -6.94 16.44 9.19
C LEU A 28 -6.33 15.56 10.30
N PHE A 29 -5.44 14.63 9.96
CA PHE A 29 -4.70 13.82 10.92
C PHE A 29 -3.66 14.62 11.73
N PHE A 30 -3.05 15.65 11.14
CA PHE A 30 -2.11 16.50 11.90
C PHE A 30 -2.81 17.59 12.73
N ASN A 31 -3.95 18.10 12.26
CA ASN A 31 -4.69 19.19 12.92
C ASN A 31 -5.94 18.66 13.64
N GLN A 32 -5.77 17.58 14.39
CA GLN A 32 -6.89 16.93 15.07
C GLN A 32 -7.38 17.76 16.25
N VAL A 33 -8.70 17.89 16.35
CA VAL A 33 -9.36 18.55 17.49
C VAL A 33 -10.35 17.57 18.12
N PRO A 34 -10.36 17.43 19.46
CA PRO A 34 -11.33 16.58 20.14
C PRO A 34 -12.75 17.13 19.99
N PHE A 35 -13.73 16.25 19.80
CA PHE A 35 -15.14 16.66 19.77
C PHE A 35 -15.71 16.79 21.19
N GLY A 36 -15.03 16.26 22.20
CA GLY A 36 -15.48 16.33 23.60
C GLY A 36 -16.64 15.39 23.92
N GLN A 37 -17.01 14.54 22.97
CA GLN A 37 -17.95 13.44 23.16
C GLN A 37 -17.23 12.13 22.83
N THR A 38 -17.17 11.26 23.83
CA THR A 38 -16.67 9.89 23.70
C THR A 38 -17.81 8.96 23.34
N ASP A 39 -17.53 8.00 22.46
CA ASP A 39 -18.47 6.93 22.20
C ASP A 39 -18.70 6.09 23.48
N PRO A 40 -19.88 5.48 23.65
CA PRO A 40 -20.19 4.66 24.82
C PRO A 40 -19.73 3.19 24.72
N GLN A 41 -19.22 2.73 23.57
CA GLN A 41 -18.92 1.32 23.31
C GLN A 41 -17.43 1.00 23.42
N PHE A 42 -16.60 1.83 22.80
CA PHE A 42 -15.14 1.75 22.75
C PHE A 42 -14.46 2.84 23.59
N ASN A 43 -15.20 3.81 24.13
CA ASN A 43 -14.68 4.92 24.95
C ASN A 43 -13.62 5.76 24.21
N LEU A 44 -13.74 5.86 22.89
CA LEU A 44 -12.88 6.69 22.03
C LEU A 44 -13.61 7.99 21.67
N ASP A 45 -12.89 9.10 21.57
CA ASP A 45 -13.45 10.36 21.06
C ASP A 45 -13.87 10.16 19.59
N ILE A 46 -15.00 10.74 19.22
CA ILE A 46 -15.50 10.73 17.84
C ILE A 46 -14.46 11.28 16.85
N SER A 47 -13.56 12.16 17.31
CA SER A 47 -12.41 12.67 16.54
C SER A 47 -11.54 11.57 15.96
N PHE A 48 -11.41 10.45 16.65
CA PHE A 48 -10.66 9.29 16.16
C PHE A 48 -11.27 8.75 14.86
N TYR A 49 -12.58 8.55 14.82
CA TYR A 49 -13.27 7.94 13.67
C TYR A 49 -13.35 8.87 12.46
N VAL A 50 -13.47 10.17 12.69
CA VAL A 50 -13.63 11.16 11.61
C VAL A 50 -12.27 11.64 11.09
N MET A 51 -11.27 11.79 11.96
CA MET A 51 -9.98 12.38 11.59
C MET A 51 -8.84 11.38 11.48
N THR A 52 -8.75 10.44 12.43
CA THR A 52 -7.62 9.49 12.50
C THR A 52 -7.82 8.29 11.59
N LEU A 53 -8.99 7.66 11.71
CA LEU A 53 -9.29 6.39 11.07
C LEU A 53 -9.21 6.45 9.52
N PRO A 54 -9.66 7.52 8.83
CA PRO A 54 -9.50 7.62 7.38
C PRO A 54 -8.04 7.69 6.94
N PHE A 55 -7.17 8.32 7.73
CA PHE A 55 -5.73 8.38 7.45
C PHE A 55 -5.08 7.01 7.64
N LEU A 56 -5.37 6.32 8.75
CA LEU A 56 -4.87 4.96 8.99
C LEU A 56 -5.34 3.98 7.91
N GLY A 57 -6.61 4.07 7.50
CA GLY A 57 -7.15 3.27 6.39
C GLY A 57 -6.44 3.55 5.06
N PHE A 58 -6.13 4.82 4.78
CA PHE A 58 -5.34 5.20 3.60
C PHE A 58 -3.92 4.61 3.64
N VAL A 59 -3.21 4.74 4.76
CA VAL A 59 -1.85 4.19 4.92
C VAL A 59 -1.88 2.66 4.78
N THR A 60 -2.84 2.00 5.40
CA THR A 60 -2.98 0.54 5.35
C THR A 60 -3.26 0.08 3.92
N GLY A 61 -4.21 0.70 3.21
CA GLY A 61 -4.52 0.37 1.82
C GLY A 61 -3.33 0.62 0.88
N PHE A 62 -2.57 1.70 1.12
CA PHE A 62 -1.35 1.99 0.39
C PHE A 62 -0.29 0.90 0.60
N LEU A 63 -0.01 0.51 1.85
CA LEU A 63 0.95 -0.54 2.17
C LEU A 63 0.55 -1.89 1.57
N ILE A 64 -0.74 -2.27 1.64
CA ILE A 64 -1.24 -3.49 1.00
C ILE A 64 -0.97 -3.45 -0.51
N SER A 65 -1.26 -2.31 -1.16
CA SER A 65 -1.01 -2.14 -2.59
C SER A 65 0.47 -2.29 -2.94
N VAL A 66 1.36 -1.69 -2.14
CA VAL A 66 2.82 -1.83 -2.29
C VAL A 66 3.25 -3.29 -2.17
N VAL A 67 2.76 -4.01 -1.16
CA VAL A 67 3.08 -5.43 -0.95
C VAL A 67 2.61 -6.28 -2.14
N VAL A 68 1.40 -6.04 -2.64
CA VAL A 68 0.86 -6.77 -3.81
C VAL A 68 1.71 -6.51 -5.06
N VAL A 69 2.01 -5.25 -5.37
CA VAL A 69 2.81 -4.88 -6.53
C VAL A 69 4.24 -5.45 -6.42
N ALA A 70 4.86 -5.34 -5.25
CA ALA A 70 6.18 -5.89 -5.00
C ALA A 70 6.18 -7.43 -5.08
N GLY A 71 5.13 -8.09 -4.59
CA GLY A 71 4.95 -9.54 -4.71
C GLY A 71 4.88 -9.99 -6.17
N ILE A 72 4.06 -9.32 -6.98
CA ILE A 72 3.95 -9.61 -8.42
C ILE A 72 5.29 -9.38 -9.13
N ALA A 73 5.93 -8.23 -8.89
CA ALA A 73 7.22 -7.91 -9.48
C ALA A 73 8.30 -8.92 -9.05
N GLY A 74 8.27 -9.36 -7.79
CA GLY A 74 9.15 -10.38 -7.24
C GLY A 74 8.97 -11.74 -7.94
N ILE A 75 7.73 -12.20 -8.11
CA ILE A 75 7.41 -13.44 -8.82
C ILE A 75 7.88 -13.38 -10.27
N LEU A 76 7.56 -12.28 -10.98
CA LEU A 76 8.00 -12.08 -12.36
C LEU A 76 9.53 -12.13 -12.48
N THR A 77 10.22 -11.47 -11.56
CA THR A 77 11.69 -11.49 -11.51
C THR A 77 12.21 -12.91 -11.27
N HIS A 78 11.68 -13.63 -10.29
CA HIS A 78 12.09 -15.01 -9.99
C HIS A 78 11.84 -15.98 -11.15
N TYR A 79 10.73 -15.78 -11.87
CA TYR A 79 10.41 -16.52 -13.08
C TYR A 79 11.41 -16.22 -14.22
N LEU A 80 11.65 -14.93 -14.52
CA LEU A 80 12.56 -14.51 -15.59
C LEU A 80 14.02 -14.90 -15.34
N TYR A 81 14.49 -14.83 -14.10
CA TYR A 81 15.84 -15.25 -13.73
C TYR A 81 15.97 -16.79 -13.58
N GLY A 82 14.90 -17.54 -13.84
CA GLY A 82 14.94 -19.01 -13.95
C GLY A 82 15.09 -19.75 -12.61
N SER A 83 14.73 -19.11 -11.50
CA SER A 83 14.71 -19.73 -10.16
C SER A 83 13.49 -20.64 -9.96
N ILE A 84 12.38 -20.35 -10.65
CA ILE A 84 11.21 -21.21 -10.73
C ILE A 84 11.32 -22.00 -12.03
N ARG A 85 11.85 -23.21 -11.96
CA ARG A 85 11.84 -24.15 -13.10
C ARG A 85 10.62 -25.05 -12.97
N LEU A 86 9.64 -24.90 -13.87
CA LEU A 86 8.63 -25.93 -14.11
C LEU A 86 9.35 -27.11 -14.78
N MET A 87 9.97 -27.97 -13.97
CA MET A 87 10.56 -29.20 -14.46
C MET A 87 9.41 -30.15 -14.75
N GLU A 88 9.12 -30.37 -16.04
CA GLU A 88 8.27 -31.47 -16.45
C GLU A 88 8.97 -32.74 -15.98
N ARG A 89 8.38 -33.43 -15.01
CA ARG A 89 8.92 -34.65 -14.43
C ARG A 89 8.90 -35.68 -15.56
N GLY A 90 10.04 -35.83 -16.25
CA GLY A 90 10.18 -36.73 -17.38
C GLY A 90 9.63 -38.10 -17.03
N VAL A 91 8.67 -38.58 -17.83
CA VAL A 91 8.19 -39.96 -17.76
C VAL A 91 9.39 -40.84 -18.08
N PHE A 92 9.92 -41.51 -17.06
CA PHE A 92 10.91 -42.56 -17.26
C PHE A 92 10.18 -43.75 -17.87
N THR A 93 10.36 -43.96 -19.17
CA THR A 93 10.05 -45.22 -19.87
C THR A 93 11.12 -46.27 -19.57
#